data_AF-A0A2J9IMX9-F1
#
_entry.id   AF-A0A2J9IMX9-F1
#
_cell.length_a   1.000
_cell.length_b   1.000
_cell.length_c   1.000
_cell.angle_alpha   90.00
_cell.angle_beta   90.00
_cell.angle_gamma   90.00
#
_symmetry.space_group_name_H-M   'P 1'
#
loop_
_entity.id
_entity.type
_entity.pdbx_description
1 polymer ?
#
loop_
_entity_poly.entity_id
_entity_poly.type
_entity_poly.pdbx_seq_one_letter_code
_entity_poly.pdbx_strand_id
1 'polypeptide(L)'
;MSIVRCYRDTTAEDGSRLFEYREAWCVPGSGEVVVHHGRVGQPGTVNEEAVADDAAGEELLEAFAAQCAEDGFAELDESALTDLVVAYRLRGRAATDIERRHGQTLAGEITHRLAWRGLGEVVDVAEAEGRLELRVRTPHAGRAAKEIPFAAKRAHGVQPNKIEVLEDRTASADAGKDA
;
A
#
# COMPACT_ATOMS: atom_id res chain seq x y z
N MET A 1 11.40 -7.98 -10.48
CA MET A 1 10.17 -7.22 -10.71
C MET A 1 10.56 -5.76 -10.63
N SER A 2 10.22 -5.01 -11.66
CA SER A 2 10.45 -3.58 -11.73
C SER A 2 9.10 -2.89 -11.62
N ILE A 3 9.04 -1.77 -10.90
CA ILE A 3 7.81 -1.07 -10.60
C ILE A 3 8.06 0.43 -10.52
N VAL A 4 7.17 1.21 -11.12
CA VAL A 4 7.11 2.66 -11.02
C VAL A 4 5.78 3.02 -10.38
N ARG A 5 5.80 3.84 -9.33
CA ARG A 5 4.58 4.27 -8.62
C ARG A 5 4.59 5.77 -8.39
N CYS A 6 3.69 6.46 -9.06
CA CYS A 6 3.59 7.91 -9.02
C CYS A 6 2.23 8.36 -8.49
N TYR A 7 2.20 9.53 -7.87
CA TYR A 7 1.06 10.13 -7.24
C TYR A 7 0.89 11.58 -7.67
N ARG A 8 -0.34 12.06 -7.64
CA ARG A 8 -0.67 13.46 -7.90
C ARG A 8 -1.75 13.92 -6.94
N ASP A 9 -1.50 15.03 -6.28
CA ASP A 9 -2.43 15.66 -5.35
C ASP A 9 -2.79 17.06 -5.86
N THR A 10 -4.03 17.22 -6.30
CA THR A 10 -4.55 18.45 -6.88
C THR A 10 -5.89 18.82 -6.25
N THR A 11 -6.39 20.00 -6.59
CA THR A 11 -7.75 20.43 -6.24
C THR A 11 -8.56 20.55 -7.52
N ALA A 12 -9.72 19.89 -7.56
CA ALA A 12 -10.66 20.01 -8.66
C ALA A 12 -11.30 21.41 -8.73
N GLU A 13 -11.97 21.70 -9.84
CA GLU A 13 -12.68 22.98 -10.03
C GLU A 13 -13.78 23.24 -8.98
N ASP A 14 -14.38 22.18 -8.43
CA ASP A 14 -15.38 22.26 -7.36
C ASP A 14 -14.77 22.44 -5.95
N GLY A 15 -13.44 22.59 -5.85
CA GLY A 15 -12.71 22.73 -4.61
C GLY A 15 -12.42 21.41 -3.88
N SER A 16 -12.83 20.27 -4.42
CA SER A 16 -12.53 18.96 -3.83
C SER A 16 -11.08 18.54 -4.08
N ARG A 17 -10.43 17.97 -3.06
CA ARG A 17 -9.08 17.41 -3.20
C ARG A 17 -9.12 16.12 -4.01
N LEU A 18 -8.32 16.04 -5.06
CA LEU A 18 -8.10 14.88 -5.91
C LEU A 18 -6.72 14.29 -5.61
N PHE A 19 -6.71 13.13 -4.98
CA PHE A 19 -5.49 12.37 -4.76
C PHE A 19 -5.52 11.10 -5.61
N GLU A 20 -4.63 11.04 -6.59
CA GLU A 20 -4.59 10.06 -7.67
C GLU A 20 -3.26 9.32 -7.66
N TYR A 21 -3.26 8.10 -8.20
CA TYR A 21 -2.07 7.29 -8.39
C TYR A 21 -2.04 6.68 -9.80
N ARG A 22 -0.82 6.43 -10.26
CA ARG A 22 -0.52 5.61 -11.42
C ARG A 22 0.63 4.69 -11.05
N GLU A 23 0.51 3.43 -11.40
CA GLU A 23 1.47 2.40 -11.10
C GLU A 23 1.66 1.52 -12.33
N ALA A 24 2.90 1.18 -12.65
CA ALA A 24 3.20 0.22 -13.69
C ALA A 24 4.27 -0.75 -13.21
N TRP A 25 4.14 -2.02 -13.56
CA TRP A 25 5.14 -3.03 -13.23
C TRP A 25 5.35 -4.04 -14.36
N CYS A 26 6.55 -4.60 -14.38
CA CYS A 26 6.91 -5.75 -15.20
C CYS A 26 7.51 -6.86 -14.32
N VAL A 27 7.02 -8.08 -14.51
CA VAL A 27 7.56 -9.28 -13.87
C VAL A 27 8.42 -9.99 -14.91
N PRO A 28 9.72 -10.27 -14.64
CA PRO A 28 10.58 -10.93 -15.61
C PRO A 28 9.97 -12.22 -16.16
N GLY A 29 9.90 -12.34 -17.48
CA GLY A 29 9.31 -13.46 -18.21
C GLY A 29 7.77 -13.49 -18.25
N SER A 30 7.06 -12.45 -17.78
CA SER A 30 5.59 -12.38 -17.91
C SER A 30 5.14 -12.15 -19.36
N GLY A 31 5.97 -11.47 -20.17
CA GLY A 31 5.61 -11.04 -21.52
C GLY A 31 4.62 -9.88 -21.54
N GLU A 32 4.45 -9.16 -20.42
CA GLU A 32 3.55 -8.02 -20.31
C GLU A 32 4.03 -6.97 -19.29
N VAL A 33 3.66 -5.71 -19.55
CA VAL A 33 3.67 -4.62 -18.58
C VAL A 33 2.23 -4.37 -18.13
N VAL A 34 2.01 -4.28 -16.82
CA VAL A 34 0.70 -3.99 -16.26
C VAL A 34 0.68 -2.56 -15.76
N VAL A 35 -0.35 -1.81 -16.14
CA VAL A 35 -0.61 -0.44 -15.68
C VAL A 35 -1.87 -0.41 -14.85
N HIS A 36 -1.79 0.14 -13.64
CA HIS A 36 -2.89 0.28 -12.70
C HIS A 36 -2.98 1.73 -12.22
N HIS A 37 -4.17 2.34 -12.34
CA HIS A 37 -4.34 3.75 -12.00
C HIS A 37 -5.73 4.06 -11.46
N GLY A 38 -5.84 5.15 -10.71
CA GLY A 38 -7.13 5.63 -10.21
C GLY A 38 -7.00 6.66 -9.09
N ARG A 39 -8.10 6.87 -8.38
CA ARG A 39 -8.12 7.70 -7.15
C ARG A 39 -7.66 6.85 -5.97
N VAL A 40 -6.77 7.41 -5.14
CA VAL A 40 -6.24 6.72 -3.96
C VAL A 40 -7.39 6.29 -3.04
N GLY A 41 -7.43 5.03 -2.64
CA GLY A 41 -8.50 4.46 -1.81
C GLY A 41 -9.76 4.02 -2.55
N GLN A 42 -9.83 4.20 -3.87
CA GLN A 42 -10.87 3.61 -4.73
C GLN A 42 -10.27 2.47 -5.56
N PRO A 43 -11.06 1.44 -5.95
CA PRO A 43 -10.61 0.47 -6.93
C PRO A 43 -10.11 1.17 -8.20
N GLY A 44 -8.93 0.80 -8.66
CA GLY A 44 -8.36 1.34 -9.90
C GLY A 44 -8.83 0.62 -11.16
N THR A 45 -8.32 1.12 -12.28
CA THR A 45 -8.44 0.50 -13.61
C THR A 45 -7.11 -0.14 -13.98
N VAL A 46 -7.18 -1.32 -14.59
CA VAL A 46 -6.03 -2.13 -15.01
C VAL A 46 -5.99 -2.20 -16.53
N ASN A 47 -4.81 -1.97 -17.10
CA ASN A 47 -4.50 -2.22 -18.50
C ASN A 47 -3.24 -3.09 -18.56
N GLU A 48 -3.20 -3.99 -19.53
CA GLU A 48 -2.09 -4.91 -19.75
C GLU A 48 -1.57 -4.68 -21.18
N GLU A 49 -0.26 -4.54 -21.32
CA GLU A 49 0.41 -4.33 -22.61
C GLU A 49 1.45 -5.42 -22.84
N ALA A 50 1.27 -6.18 -23.92
CA ALA A 50 2.19 -7.27 -24.25
C ALA A 50 3.54 -6.72 -24.73
N VAL A 51 4.62 -7.34 -24.26
CA VAL A 51 6.00 -7.00 -24.65
C VAL A 51 6.74 -8.22 -25.19
N ALA A 52 7.70 -7.97 -26.07
CA ALA A 52 8.47 -9.03 -26.72
C ALA A 52 9.44 -9.72 -25.76
N ASP A 53 10.04 -8.96 -24.84
CA ASP A 53 11.00 -9.40 -23.84
C ASP A 53 11.06 -8.42 -22.66
N ASP A 54 11.88 -8.77 -21.65
CA ASP A 54 12.04 -7.98 -20.44
C ASP A 54 12.65 -6.59 -20.73
N ALA A 55 13.48 -6.45 -21.78
CA ALA A 55 14.10 -5.17 -22.12
C ALA A 55 13.07 -4.18 -22.66
N ALA A 56 12.17 -4.63 -23.54
CA ALA A 56 11.02 -3.85 -23.99
C ALA A 56 10.09 -3.46 -22.82
N GLY A 57 9.96 -4.35 -21.82
CA GLY A 57 9.23 -4.06 -20.59
C GLY A 57 9.82 -2.89 -19.79
N GLU A 58 11.15 -2.87 -19.60
CA GLU A 58 11.84 -1.77 -18.91
C GLU A 58 11.75 -0.45 -19.71
N GLU A 59 11.90 -0.48 -21.03
CA GLU A 59 11.73 0.71 -21.89
C GLU A 59 10.32 1.32 -21.76
N LEU A 60 9.28 0.48 -21.69
CA LEU A 60 7.91 0.96 -21.44
C LEU A 60 7.74 1.54 -20.03
N LEU A 61 8.40 0.98 -19.01
CA LEU A 61 8.37 1.55 -17.65
C LEU A 61 9.05 2.92 -17.59
N GLU A 62 10.16 3.12 -18.29
CA GLU A 62 10.83 4.42 -18.41
C GLU A 62 9.93 5.44 -19.11
N ALA A 63 9.30 5.06 -20.23
CA ALA A 63 8.35 5.91 -20.94
C ALA A 63 7.13 6.26 -20.07
N PHE A 64 6.61 5.30 -19.31
CA PHE A 64 5.54 5.51 -18.35
C PHE A 64 5.94 6.51 -17.25
N ALA A 65 7.15 6.41 -16.71
CA ALA A 65 7.66 7.34 -15.72
C ALA A 65 7.77 8.77 -16.27
N ALA A 66 8.29 8.91 -17.51
CA ALA A 66 8.36 10.21 -18.19
C ALA A 66 6.96 10.82 -18.39
N GLN A 67 5.98 10.05 -18.85
CA GLN A 67 4.60 10.54 -19.01
C GLN A 67 3.96 10.91 -17.67
N CYS A 68 4.25 10.16 -16.60
CA CYS A 68 3.79 10.53 -15.26
C CYS A 68 4.31 11.91 -14.87
N ALA A 69 5.60 12.18 -15.07
CA ALA A 69 6.19 13.48 -14.76
C ALA A 69 5.58 14.63 -15.58
N GLU A 70 5.36 14.42 -16.90
CA GLU A 70 4.69 15.40 -17.76
C GLU A 70 3.26 15.73 -17.30
N ASP A 71 2.54 14.71 -16.82
CA ASP A 71 1.16 14.85 -16.31
C ASP A 71 1.09 15.37 -14.87
N GLY A 72 2.24 15.70 -14.26
CA GLY A 72 2.36 16.21 -12.90
C GLY A 72 2.19 15.15 -11.81
N PHE A 73 2.37 13.86 -12.16
CA PHE A 73 2.55 12.79 -11.18
C PHE A 73 4.04 12.68 -10.81
N ALA A 74 4.31 12.34 -9.55
CA ALA A 74 5.67 12.12 -9.05
C ALA A 74 5.70 10.93 -8.08
N GLU A 75 6.85 10.27 -7.96
CA GLU A 75 7.08 9.35 -6.86
C GLU A 75 7.00 10.11 -5.53
N LEU A 76 6.53 9.44 -4.48
CA LEU A 76 6.55 10.01 -3.15
C LEU A 76 7.89 9.72 -2.49
N ASP A 77 8.51 10.75 -1.92
CA ASP A 77 9.63 10.58 -1.02
C ASP A 77 9.21 9.72 0.19
N GLU A 78 10.18 8.99 0.76
CA GLU A 78 9.95 8.16 1.95
C GLU A 78 9.32 8.95 3.11
N SER A 79 9.63 10.26 3.24
CA SER A 79 9.04 11.14 4.27
C SER A 79 7.60 11.55 4.00
N ALA A 80 7.11 11.42 2.76
CA ALA A 80 5.71 11.68 2.40
C ALA A 80 4.83 10.44 2.61
N LEU A 81 5.44 9.27 2.74
CA LEU A 81 4.77 8.05 3.17
C LEU A 81 4.61 8.06 4.68
N THR A 82 3.52 7.45 5.16
CA THR A 82 3.26 7.27 6.58
C THR A 82 3.16 5.77 6.89
N ASP A 83 3.60 5.41 8.08
CA ASP A 83 3.48 4.04 8.56
C ASP A 83 2.22 3.91 9.44
N LEU A 84 1.50 2.80 9.24
CA LEU A 84 0.41 2.34 10.10
C LEU A 84 0.80 1.00 10.70
N VAL A 85 0.44 0.74 11.95
CA VAL A 85 0.66 -0.57 12.55
C VAL A 85 -0.67 -1.31 12.66
N VAL A 86 -0.75 -2.49 12.07
CA VAL A 86 -1.88 -3.40 12.25
C VAL A 86 -1.49 -4.47 13.25
N ALA A 87 -2.10 -4.43 14.44
CA ALA A 87 -1.88 -5.38 15.50
C ALA A 87 -2.79 -6.60 15.33
N TYR A 88 -2.20 -7.80 15.31
CA TYR A 88 -2.90 -9.08 15.38
C TYR A 88 -2.70 -9.73 16.75
N ARG A 89 -3.75 -9.75 17.57
CA ARG A 89 -3.69 -10.25 18.95
C ARG A 89 -3.53 -11.78 19.02
N LEU A 90 -2.50 -12.21 19.74
CA LEU A 90 -2.18 -13.61 20.01
C LEU A 90 -3.02 -14.17 21.17
N ARG A 91 -3.01 -15.51 21.31
CA ARG A 91 -3.58 -16.18 22.50
C ARG A 91 -2.66 -16.13 23.72
N GLY A 92 -1.35 -16.20 23.49
CA GLY A 92 -0.31 -16.16 24.52
C GLY A 92 0.65 -14.99 24.33
N ARG A 93 1.73 -14.95 25.12
CA ARG A 93 2.74 -13.88 25.06
C ARG A 93 3.61 -13.94 23.80
N ALA A 94 3.80 -15.13 23.24
CA ALA A 94 4.58 -15.38 22.02
C ALA A 94 3.72 -16.08 20.96
N ALA A 95 4.05 -15.88 19.69
CA ALA A 95 3.27 -16.46 18.60
C ALA A 95 3.53 -17.96 18.48
N THR A 96 2.46 -18.72 18.26
CA THR A 96 2.56 -20.09 17.75
C THR A 96 2.89 -20.10 16.26
N ASP A 97 3.33 -21.24 15.72
CA ASP A 97 3.59 -21.38 14.27
C ASP A 97 2.33 -21.12 13.42
N ILE A 98 1.15 -21.50 13.93
CA ILE A 98 -0.12 -21.25 13.27
C ILE A 98 -0.43 -19.75 13.28
N GLU A 99 -0.22 -19.05 14.40
CA GLU A 99 -0.43 -17.60 14.48
C GLU A 99 0.57 -16.82 13.61
N ARG A 100 1.83 -17.26 13.50
CA ARG A 100 2.80 -16.71 12.54
C ARG A 100 2.30 -16.85 11.10
N ARG A 101 1.83 -18.05 10.71
CA ARG A 101 1.27 -18.28 9.37
C ARG A 101 0.05 -17.39 9.11
N HIS A 102 -0.86 -17.28 10.07
CA HIS A 102 -2.01 -16.38 9.97
C HIS A 102 -1.59 -14.91 9.85
N GLY A 103 -0.54 -14.48 10.55
CA GLY A 103 0.04 -13.14 10.39
C GLY A 103 0.55 -12.90 8.97
N GLN A 104 1.23 -13.88 8.37
CA GLN A 104 1.69 -13.79 6.97
C GLN A 104 0.52 -13.79 5.97
N THR A 105 -0.52 -14.60 6.21
CA THR A 105 -1.75 -14.57 5.41
C THR A 105 -2.44 -13.21 5.50
N LEU A 106 -2.52 -12.62 6.70
CA LEU A 106 -3.06 -11.29 6.91
C LEU A 106 -2.25 -10.23 6.15
N ALA A 107 -0.91 -10.31 6.21
CA ALA A 107 -0.04 -9.38 5.51
C ALA A 107 -0.29 -9.40 4.00
N GLY A 108 -0.37 -10.61 3.41
CA GLY A 108 -0.70 -10.77 1.99
C GLY A 108 -2.04 -10.18 1.60
N GLU A 109 -3.10 -10.43 2.38
CA GLU A 109 -4.44 -9.87 2.10
C GLU A 109 -4.50 -8.36 2.28
N ILE A 110 -3.77 -7.78 3.25
CA ILE A 110 -3.66 -6.34 3.41
C ILE A 110 -2.95 -5.75 2.20
N THR A 111 -1.75 -6.23 1.85
CA THR A 111 -1.01 -5.76 0.68
C THR A 111 -1.86 -5.86 -0.58
N HIS A 112 -2.49 -7.01 -0.83
CA HIS A 112 -3.38 -7.18 -1.98
C HIS A 112 -4.52 -6.16 -2.00
N ARG A 113 -5.20 -5.95 -0.86
CA ARG A 113 -6.32 -5.02 -0.77
C ARG A 113 -5.91 -3.56 -1.03
N LEU A 114 -4.76 -3.16 -0.50
CA LEU A 114 -4.25 -1.79 -0.56
C LEU A 114 -3.60 -1.47 -1.91
N ALA A 115 -2.86 -2.40 -2.51
CA ALA A 115 -2.22 -2.24 -3.82
C ALA A 115 -3.26 -1.90 -4.92
N TRP A 116 -4.39 -2.60 -4.95
CA TRP A 116 -5.50 -2.33 -5.89
C TRP A 116 -6.26 -1.00 -5.65
N ARG A 117 -5.75 -0.16 -4.75
CA ARG A 117 -6.29 1.16 -4.39
C ARG A 117 -5.22 2.24 -4.32
N GLY A 118 -3.98 1.94 -4.70
CA GLY A 118 -2.85 2.87 -4.53
C GLY A 118 -2.60 3.25 -3.07
N LEU A 119 -2.93 2.37 -2.12
CA LEU A 119 -2.81 2.62 -0.67
C LEU A 119 -1.56 1.99 -0.03
N GLY A 120 -0.62 1.49 -0.83
CA GLY A 120 0.64 0.91 -0.35
C GLY A 120 0.51 -0.55 0.08
N GLU A 121 1.35 -0.97 1.02
CA GLU A 121 1.56 -2.39 1.33
C GLU A 121 2.08 -2.63 2.75
N VAL A 122 2.02 -3.88 3.22
CA VAL A 122 2.75 -4.33 4.40
C VAL A 122 4.21 -4.51 4.04
N VAL A 123 5.09 -3.83 4.77
CA VAL A 123 6.54 -3.83 4.55
C VAL A 123 7.32 -4.61 5.62
N ASP A 124 6.68 -4.93 6.75
CA ASP A 124 7.28 -5.72 7.83
C ASP A 124 6.24 -6.42 8.69
N VAL A 125 6.62 -7.55 9.31
CA VAL A 125 5.82 -8.28 10.30
C VAL A 125 6.72 -8.65 11.48
N ALA A 126 6.53 -7.97 12.61
CA ALA A 126 7.30 -8.16 13.82
C ALA A 126 6.49 -8.90 14.91
N GLU A 127 7.18 -9.66 15.76
CA GLU A 127 6.59 -10.19 16.99
C GLU A 127 6.76 -9.19 18.13
N ALA A 128 5.65 -8.89 18.81
CA ALA A 128 5.65 -8.15 20.07
C ALA A 128 4.95 -8.98 21.15
N GLU A 129 5.08 -8.59 22.42
CA GLU A 129 4.44 -9.32 23.49
C GLU A 129 2.92 -9.34 23.31
N GLY A 130 2.36 -10.54 23.10
CA GLY A 130 0.93 -10.76 22.95
C GLY A 130 0.33 -10.38 21.58
N ARG A 131 1.13 -9.95 20.60
CA ARG A 131 0.64 -9.58 19.26
C ARG A 131 1.70 -9.76 18.16
N LEU A 132 1.24 -9.90 16.91
CA LEU A 132 2.06 -9.57 15.75
C LEU A 132 1.77 -8.14 15.34
N GLU A 133 2.79 -7.40 14.92
CA GLU A 133 2.68 -6.03 14.41
C GLU A 133 3.04 -6.04 12.93
N LEU A 134 2.06 -5.73 12.08
CA LEU A 134 2.24 -5.61 10.64
C LEU A 134 2.39 -4.13 10.31
N ARG A 135 3.56 -3.72 9.86
CA ARG A 135 3.82 -2.33 9.48
C ARG A 135 3.39 -2.12 8.04
N VAL A 136 2.41 -1.25 7.84
CA VAL A 136 1.87 -0.86 6.54
C VAL A 136 2.47 0.49 6.16
N ARG A 137 3.14 0.56 5.02
CA ARG A 137 3.60 1.82 4.44
C ARG A 137 2.57 2.32 3.44
N THR A 138 2.10 3.54 3.62
CA THR A 138 0.97 4.06 2.84
C THR A 138 1.10 5.55 2.52
N PRO A 139 0.61 6.01 1.36
CA PRO A 139 0.49 7.45 1.07
C PRO A 139 -0.68 8.11 1.82
N HIS A 140 -1.58 7.34 2.43
CA HIS A 140 -2.75 7.90 3.11
C HIS A 140 -3.29 6.98 4.24
N ALA A 141 -2.76 7.19 5.45
CA ALA A 141 -3.14 6.45 6.66
C ALA A 141 -4.66 6.29 6.84
N GLY A 142 -5.41 7.41 6.86
CA GLY A 142 -6.86 7.34 7.12
C GLY A 142 -7.69 6.55 6.09
N ARG A 143 -7.21 6.40 4.85
CA ARG A 143 -7.88 5.58 3.82
C ARG A 143 -7.43 4.12 3.92
N ALA A 144 -6.14 3.88 4.14
CA ALA A 144 -5.61 2.53 4.39
C ALA A 144 -6.27 1.88 5.61
N ALA A 145 -6.36 2.59 6.73
CA ALA A 145 -7.00 2.11 7.96
C ALA A 145 -8.45 1.64 7.75
N LYS A 146 -9.21 2.29 6.87
CA LYS A 146 -10.59 1.90 6.53
C LYS A 146 -10.68 0.61 5.72
N GLU A 147 -9.62 0.26 4.99
CA GLU A 147 -9.57 -0.94 4.14
C GLU A 147 -9.07 -2.19 4.90
N ILE A 148 -8.29 -2.02 5.99
CA ILE A 148 -7.75 -3.13 6.78
C ILE A 148 -8.84 -4.12 7.27
N PRO A 149 -10.00 -3.68 7.80
CA PRO A 149 -11.04 -4.61 8.24
C PRO A 149 -11.61 -5.48 7.11
N PHE A 150 -11.60 -4.99 5.86
CA PHE A 150 -12.06 -5.77 4.71
C PHE A 150 -11.03 -6.81 4.29
N ALA A 151 -9.74 -6.47 4.33
CA ALA A 151 -8.65 -7.42 4.12
C ALA A 151 -8.68 -8.53 5.19
N ALA A 152 -8.81 -8.16 6.47
CA ALA A 152 -8.85 -9.12 7.58
C ALA A 152 -9.98 -10.15 7.47
N LYS A 153 -11.12 -9.79 6.87
CA LYS A 153 -12.23 -10.73 6.63
C LYS A 153 -11.91 -11.79 5.56
N ARG A 154 -10.94 -11.53 4.68
CA ARG A 154 -10.50 -12.46 3.63
C ARG A 154 -9.33 -13.34 4.07
N ALA A 155 -8.58 -12.90 5.09
CA ALA A 155 -7.46 -13.63 5.63
C ALA A 155 -7.90 -14.92 6.34
N HIS A 156 -7.73 -16.06 5.66
CA HIS A 156 -8.14 -17.36 6.18
C HIS A 156 -7.45 -17.68 7.52
N GLY A 157 -8.24 -18.13 8.51
CA GLY A 157 -7.74 -18.45 9.85
C GLY A 157 -7.56 -17.24 10.79
N VAL A 158 -7.70 -16.02 10.28
CA VAL A 158 -7.69 -14.80 11.07
C VAL A 158 -9.11 -14.47 11.55
N GLN A 159 -9.24 -14.09 12.82
CA GLN A 159 -10.50 -13.59 13.36
C GLN A 159 -10.48 -12.06 13.32
N PRO A 160 -11.41 -11.38 12.62
CA PRO A 160 -11.38 -9.92 12.49
C PRO A 160 -11.40 -9.15 13.82
N ASN A 161 -12.01 -9.71 14.88
CA ASN A 161 -12.03 -9.11 16.22
C ASN A 161 -10.68 -9.17 16.96
N LYS A 162 -9.66 -9.80 16.38
CA LYS A 162 -8.29 -9.79 16.89
C LYS A 162 -7.41 -8.74 16.20
N ILE A 163 -7.97 -8.00 15.25
CA ILE A 163 -7.25 -7.02 14.45
C ILE A 163 -7.57 -5.62 14.96
N GLU A 164 -6.53 -4.85 15.20
CA GLU A 164 -6.59 -3.45 15.60
C GLU A 164 -5.66 -2.63 14.70
N VAL A 165 -6.14 -1.50 14.19
CA VAL A 165 -5.28 -0.54 13.49
C VAL A 165 -4.81 0.47 14.52
N LEU A 166 -3.52 0.49 14.78
CA LEU A 166 -2.84 1.45 15.62
C LEU A 166 -2.34 2.57 14.70
N GLU A 167 -2.84 3.79 14.92
CA GLU A 167 -2.27 4.97 14.28
C GLU A 167 -0.85 5.15 14.83
N ASP A 168 0.12 5.34 13.94
CA ASP A 168 1.46 5.71 14.39
C ASP A 168 1.39 7.13 14.98
N ARG A 169 1.69 7.24 16.29
CA ARG A 169 1.64 8.51 17.04
C ARG A 169 2.84 9.42 16.74
N THR A 170 3.75 9.02 15.85
CA THR A 170 4.95 9.79 15.51
C THR A 170 4.70 11.04 14.68
N ALA A 171 3.47 11.31 14.22
CA ALA A 171 3.11 12.57 13.55
C ALA A 171 2.46 13.63 14.46
N SER A 172 2.36 13.42 15.78
CA SER A 172 1.66 14.33 16.71
C SER A 172 2.58 14.98 17.76
N ALA A 173 3.84 15.24 17.43
CA ALA A 173 4.79 15.87 18.35
C ALA A 173 5.31 17.26 17.92
N ASP A 174 4.88 17.84 16.80
CA ASP A 174 5.44 19.15 16.36
C ASP A 174 4.43 20.17 15.81
N ALA A 175 3.18 20.12 16.28
CA ALA A 175 2.21 21.19 16.03
C ALA A 175 1.58 21.65 17.36
N GLY A 176 2.39 22.25 18.22
CA GLY A 176 1.87 22.85 19.46
C GLY A 176 2.87 23.22 20.52
N LYS A 177 3.83 24.09 20.22
CA LYS A 177 4.31 25.16 21.13
C LYS A 177 5.46 25.91 20.46
N ASP A 178 5.21 27.13 20.00
CA ASP A 178 5.79 28.33 20.61
C ASP A 178 5.43 29.59 19.80
N ALA A 179 4.98 30.60 20.55
CA ALA A 179 4.87 32.04 20.27
C ALA A 179 3.97 32.53 19.13
#